data_AF-X1DLP9-F1
#
_entry.id   AF-X1DLP9-F1
#
_cell.length_a   1.000
_cell.length_b   1.000
_cell.length_c   1.000
_cell.angle_alpha   90.00
_cell.angle_beta   90.00
_cell.angle_gamma   90.00
#
_symmetry.space_group_name_H-M   'P 1'
#
loop_
_entity.id
_entity.type
_entity.pdbx_description
1 polymer ?
#
loop_
_entity_poly.entity_id
_entity_poly.type
_entity_poly.pdbx_seq_one_letter_code
_entity_poly.pdbx_strand_id
1 'polypeptide(L)'
;MNRTGKENTKFLKIKKDSAEKFLKLIKTKFSDENIIDKRKKVIHSGAYVLFPLIKNKENVNKLNESNVNDLNFEIVNAKGEMD
;
A
#
# COMPACT_ATOMS: atom_id res chain seq x y z
N MET A 1 5.89 -26.08 -15.12
CA MET A 1 5.82 -25.40 -13.81
C MET A 1 7.18 -24.79 -13.48
N ASN A 2 7.21 -23.69 -12.73
CA ASN A 2 8.38 -22.94 -12.23
C ASN A 2 9.09 -21.98 -13.19
N ARG A 3 8.72 -20.69 -13.13
CA ARG A 3 9.68 -19.58 -13.08
C ARG A 3 9.18 -18.46 -12.15
N THR A 4 9.91 -18.30 -11.05
CA THR A 4 10.13 -17.05 -10.29
C THR A 4 8.99 -16.46 -9.47
N GLY A 5 9.00 -16.77 -8.16
CA GLY A 5 8.46 -15.93 -7.10
C GLY A 5 9.22 -14.60 -6.93
N LYS A 6 9.29 -13.80 -8.01
CA LYS A 6 9.85 -12.45 -8.00
C LYS A 6 8.82 -11.51 -7.35
N GLU A 7 9.05 -11.23 -6.07
CA GLU A 7 8.60 -10.07 -5.31
C GLU A 7 7.43 -9.24 -5.89
N ASN A 8 6.22 -9.81 -5.89
CA ASN A 8 4.95 -9.05 -5.99
C ASN A 8 4.73 -8.23 -4.71
N THR A 9 5.63 -7.28 -4.44
CA THR A 9 5.43 -6.31 -3.38
C THR A 9 4.52 -5.24 -3.94
N LYS A 10 3.36 -5.07 -3.31
CA LYS A 10 2.46 -3.97 -3.62
C LYS A 10 2.86 -2.75 -2.82
N PHE A 11 2.72 -1.59 -3.42
CA PHE A 11 2.93 -0.31 -2.78
C PHE A 11 1.66 0.50 -2.88
N LEU A 12 1.27 1.13 -1.78
CA LEU A 12 0.19 2.11 -1.80
C LEU A 12 0.79 3.49 -2.04
N LYS A 13 0.56 4.00 -3.23
CA LYS A 13 0.94 5.35 -3.66
C LYS A 13 -0.17 6.32 -3.27
N ILE A 14 0.18 7.33 -2.48
CA ILE A 14 -0.74 8.37 -2.03
C ILE A 14 -0.04 9.73 -2.05
N LYS A 15 -0.79 10.83 -2.24
CA LYS A 15 -0.23 12.19 -2.09
C LYS A 15 0.31 12.39 -0.67
N LYS A 16 1.43 13.10 -0.53
CA LYS A 16 2.05 13.46 0.76
C LYS A 16 1.06 14.12 1.73
N ASP A 17 0.25 15.05 1.24
CA ASP A 17 -0.78 15.73 2.01
C ASP A 17 -1.81 14.78 2.64
N SER A 18 -2.13 13.71 1.93
CA SER A 18 -3.09 12.69 2.37
C SER A 18 -2.42 11.53 3.11
N ALA A 19 -1.09 11.42 3.09
CA ALA A 19 -0.33 10.31 3.66
C ALA A 19 -0.50 10.21 5.18
N GLU A 20 -0.47 11.35 5.89
CA GLU A 20 -0.69 11.37 7.34
C GLU A 20 -2.13 10.96 7.70
N LYS A 21 -3.12 11.44 6.95
CA LYS A 21 -4.53 11.04 7.12
C LYS A 21 -4.71 9.55 6.88
N PHE A 22 -4.06 9.02 5.85
CA PHE A 22 -4.04 7.58 5.55
C PHE A 22 -3.46 6.77 6.70
N LEU A 23 -2.29 7.14 7.21
CA LEU A 23 -1.66 6.45 8.34
C LEU A 23 -2.54 6.45 9.58
N LYS A 24 -3.23 7.56 9.88
CA LYS A 24 -4.20 7.63 10.98
C LYS A 24 -5.39 6.71 10.73
N LEU A 25 -5.94 6.70 9.52
CA LEU A 25 -7.10 5.91 9.18
C LEU A 25 -6.79 4.41 9.22
N ILE A 26 -5.67 3.96 8.64
CA ILE A 26 -5.30 2.56 8.75
C ILE A 26 -5.00 2.16 10.18
N LYS A 27 -4.39 3.04 10.99
CA LYS A 27 -4.16 2.75 12.41
C LYS A 27 -5.47 2.66 13.18
N THR A 28 -6.52 3.36 12.77
CA THR A 28 -7.84 3.30 13.43
C THR A 28 -8.67 2.11 12.96
N LYS A 29 -8.73 1.84 11.65
CA LYS A 29 -9.54 0.76 11.07
C LYS A 29 -8.86 -0.60 11.11
N PHE A 30 -7.54 -0.59 10.98
CA PHE A 30 -6.68 -1.77 10.92
C PHE A 30 -5.66 -1.73 12.06
N SER A 31 -6.06 -1.30 13.26
CA SER A 31 -5.16 -1.20 14.42
C SER A 31 -4.49 -2.54 14.75
N ASP A 32 -5.21 -3.65 14.55
CA ASP A 32 -4.74 -5.01 14.77
C ASP A 32 -4.05 -5.62 13.55
N GLU A 33 -4.29 -5.09 12.35
CA GLU A 33 -3.74 -5.62 11.11
C GLU A 33 -2.57 -4.78 10.62
N ASN A 34 -1.39 -5.40 10.59
CA ASN A 34 -0.22 -4.76 10.02
C ASN A 34 -0.37 -4.72 8.49
N ILE A 35 -0.90 -3.61 7.96
CA ILE A 35 -1.13 -3.45 6.52
C ILE A 35 0.14 -2.98 5.80
N ILE A 36 0.94 -2.13 6.46
CA ILE A 36 2.20 -1.61 5.92
C ILE A 36 3.34 -2.55 6.32
N ASP A 37 4.11 -2.97 5.34
CA ASP A 37 5.31 -3.78 5.54
C ASP A 37 6.44 -2.91 6.12
N LYS A 38 6.58 -2.94 7.45
CA LYS A 38 7.64 -2.21 8.17
C LYS A 38 9.05 -2.74 7.88
N ARG A 39 9.21 -3.90 7.22
CA ARG A 39 10.53 -4.43 6.85
C ARG A 39 11.07 -3.70 5.62
N LYS A 40 10.18 -3.19 4.77
CA LYS A 40 10.53 -2.33 3.64
C LYS A 40 10.43 -0.85 4.02
N LYS A 41 11.29 -0.04 3.43
CA LYS A 41 11.25 1.41 3.62
C LYS A 41 10.12 2.02 2.80
N VAL A 42 9.47 3.02 3.39
CA VAL A 42 8.54 3.90 2.67
C VAL A 42 9.32 4.71 1.64
N ILE A 43 8.84 4.78 0.41
CA ILE A 43 9.51 5.50 -0.69
C ILE A 43 8.82 6.84 -0.88
N HIS A 44 9.57 7.93 -0.83
CA HIS A 44 9.03 9.27 -1.06
C HIS A 44 9.38 9.68 -2.49
N SER A 45 8.37 9.93 -3.33
CA SER A 45 8.54 10.27 -4.74
C SER A 45 7.83 11.58 -5.06
N GLY A 46 8.58 12.69 -5.05
CA GLY A 46 8.04 14.03 -5.33
C GLY A 46 6.86 14.40 -4.42
N ALA A 47 5.67 14.56 -5.00
CA ALA A 47 4.42 14.85 -4.29
C ALA A 47 3.73 13.62 -3.68
N TYR A 48 4.28 12.42 -3.90
CA TYR A 48 3.69 11.15 -3.50
C TYR A 48 4.56 10.40 -2.49
N VAL A 49 3.92 9.50 -1.76
CA VAL A 49 4.51 8.56 -0.82
C VAL A 49 4.02 7.17 -1.20
N LEU A 50 4.93 6.22 -1.27
CA LEU A 50 4.65 4.82 -1.54
C LEU A 50 4.91 4.02 -0.27
N PHE A 51 3.84 3.53 0.34
CA PHE A 51 3.89 2.64 1.48
C PHE A 51 3.99 1.20 1.01
N PRO A 52 5.05 0.45 1.38
CA PRO A 52 5.10 -0.97 1.08
C PRO A 52 3.97 -1.66 1.83
N LEU A 53 3.16 -2.46 1.12
CA LEU A 53 2.10 -3.25 1.72
C LEU A 53 2.61 -4.65 2.04
N ILE A 54 2.13 -5.24 3.13
CA ILE A 54 2.41 -6.65 3.43
C ILE A 54 1.85 -7.49 2.28
N LYS A 55 2.58 -8.53 1.89
CA LYS A 55 2.20 -9.49 0.85
C LYS A 55 1.07 -10.43 1.32
N ASN A 56 0.06 -9.88 1.98
CA ASN A 56 -1.14 -10.58 2.38
C ASN A 56 -2.30 -10.11 1.49
N LYS A 57 -2.80 -11.03 0.66
CA LYS A 57 -3.87 -10.74 -0.31
C LYS A 57 -5.14 -10.27 0.39
N GLU A 58 -5.38 -10.75 1.61
CA GLU A 58 -6.53 -10.38 2.43
C GLU A 58 -6.48 -8.90 2.84
N ASN A 59 -5.34 -8.43 3.35
CA ASN A 59 -5.15 -7.04 3.78
C ASN A 59 -5.29 -6.06 2.60
N VAL A 60 -4.78 -6.43 1.42
CA VAL A 60 -4.91 -5.63 0.20
C VAL A 60 -6.37 -5.54 -0.25
N ASN A 61 -7.12 -6.65 -0.17
CA ASN A 61 -8.54 -6.65 -0.52
C ASN A 61 -9.35 -5.81 0.47
N LYS A 62 -9.09 -5.96 1.78
CA LYS A 62 -9.69 -5.13 2.83
C LYS A 62 -9.39 -3.65 2.65
N LEU A 63 -8.22 -3.28 2.14
CA LEU A 63 -7.84 -1.90 1.81
C LEU A 63 -8.65 -1.34 0.63
N ASN A 64 -8.94 -2.20 -0.36
CA ASN A 64 -9.74 -1.85 -1.53
C ASN A 64 -11.25 -1.79 -1.19
N GLU A 65 -11.71 -2.67 -0.29
CA GLU A 65 -13.10 -2.72 0.18
C GLU A 65 -13.40 -1.67 1.26
N SER A 66 -12.44 -1.39 2.14
CA SER A 66 -12.51 -0.20 2.98
C SER A 66 -12.46 0.98 2.05
N ASN A 67 -13.61 1.64 1.90
CA ASN A 67 -13.82 2.93 1.26
C ASN A 67 -12.88 4.01 1.84
N VAL A 68 -11.57 3.88 1.66
CA VAL A 68 -10.61 4.97 1.75
C VAL A 68 -10.69 5.84 0.49
N ASN A 69 -11.82 5.79 -0.23
CA ASN A 69 -12.14 6.56 -1.43
C ASN A 69 -11.98 8.07 -1.26
N ASP A 70 -12.04 8.57 -0.02
CA ASP A 70 -11.76 9.99 0.26
C ASP A 70 -10.28 10.34 0.12
N LEU A 71 -9.41 9.34 0.32
CA LEU A 71 -7.98 9.46 0.14
C LEU A 71 -7.67 9.00 -1.28
N ASN A 72 -7.22 9.91 -2.12
CA ASN A 72 -6.91 9.64 -3.53
C ASN A 72 -5.62 8.80 -3.66
N PHE A 73 -5.66 7.54 -3.22
CA PHE A 73 -4.56 6.57 -3.21
C PHE A 73 -4.71 5.54 -4.33
N GLU A 74 -3.60 4.95 -4.71
CA GLU A 74 -3.49 3.96 -5.78
C GLU A 74 -2.58 2.83 -5.33
N ILE A 75 -2.95 1.57 -5.57
CA ILE A 75 -2.11 0.42 -5.26
C ILE A 75 -1.32 0.05 -6.51
N VAL A 76 -0.01 0.30 -6.49
CA VAL A 76 0.91 0.00 -7.59
C VAL A 76 1.78 -1.21 -7.24
N ASN A 77 2.13 -2.02 -8.23
CA ASN A 77 3.10 -3.09 -8.02
C ASN A 77 4.54 -2.51 -8.14
N ALA A 78 5.50 -3.11 -7.45
CA ALA A 78 6.93 -2.76 -7.57
C ALA A 78 7.45 -2.88 -9.02
N LYS A 79 6.78 -3.70 -9.84
CA LYS A 79 6.92 -3.72 -11.29
C LYS A 79 6.12 -2.53 -11.81
N GLY A 80 6.80 -1.44 -12.18
CA GLY A 80 6.22 -0.31 -12.89
C GLY A 80 5.78 -0.68 -14.31
N GLU A 81 5.02 -1.78 -14.47
CA GLU A 81 4.40 -2.20 -15.70
C GLU A 81 2.89 -2.25 -15.43
N MET A 82 2.18 -1.31 -16.06
CA MET A 82 0.77 -1.42 -16.35
C MET A 82 0.58 -2.71 -17.16
N ASP A 83 -0.26 -3.62 -16.69
CA ASP A 83 -0.94 -4.57 -17.58
C ASP A 83 -2.04 -3.81 -18.33
#